data_AF-A0A3C0KBM4-F1
#
_entry.id   AF-A0A3C0KBM4-F1
#
_cell.length_a   1.000
_cell.length_b   1.000
_cell.length_c   1.000
_cell.angle_alpha   90.00
_cell.angle_beta   90.00
_cell.angle_gamma   90.00
#
_symmetry.space_group_name_H-M   'P 1'
#
loop_
_entity.id
_entity.type
_entity.pdbx_description
1 polymer ?
#
loop_
_entity_poly.entity_id
_entity_poly.type
_entity_poly.pdbx_seq_one_letter_code
_entity_poly.pdbx_strand_id
1 'polypeptide(L)'
;MPLLAQAADIDGSQLSILWGVPFAGILLSIAIMPLLAPMFWHHHFGKVSAAWALAFLLPFAAIYGIGAAGAGVVHALLAEYIPFIILLTALFTVSGGIYIRGNLRGSPGLNTGILAIGTVLASLMGTTGASMLLIRPLIRANDNRKHVVHVVVFFIFLVSNVGGSLTPLGDPPLFL
;
A
#
# COMPACT_ATOMS: atom_id res chain seq x y z
N MET A 1 11.56 -40.25 -12.86
CA MET A 1 12.57 -39.74 -11.90
C MET A 1 12.22 -38.29 -11.62
N PRO A 2 11.84 -37.91 -10.40
CA PRO A 2 11.50 -36.54 -10.10
C PRO A 2 12.79 -35.71 -10.13
N LEU A 3 12.90 -34.82 -11.12
CA LEU A 3 13.97 -33.85 -11.16
C LEU A 3 13.75 -32.89 -9.98
N LEU A 4 14.66 -32.92 -9.01
CA LEU A 4 14.73 -31.98 -7.91
C LEU A 4 14.70 -30.56 -8.49
N ALA A 5 13.56 -29.89 -8.37
CA ALA A 5 13.46 -28.45 -8.49
C ALA A 5 14.17 -27.84 -7.29
N GLN A 6 15.50 -27.77 -7.35
CA GLN A 6 16.24 -26.81 -6.54
C GLN A 6 15.92 -25.44 -7.14
N ALA A 7 14.91 -24.77 -6.59
CA ALA A 7 14.90 -23.33 -6.58
C ALA A 7 16.19 -22.93 -5.84
N ALA A 8 17.22 -22.55 -6.59
CA ALA A 8 18.34 -21.85 -6.00
C ALA A 8 17.79 -20.52 -5.50
N ASP A 9 17.39 -20.48 -4.22
CA ASP A 9 17.10 -19.22 -3.55
C ASP A 9 18.34 -18.34 -3.72
N ILE A 10 18.17 -17.27 -4.49
CA ILE A 10 19.24 -16.31 -4.74
C ILE A 10 19.51 -15.64 -3.40
N ASP A 11 20.70 -15.86 -2.85
CA ASP A 11 21.11 -15.27 -1.60
C ASP A 11 21.21 -13.74 -1.75
N GLY A 12 20.18 -13.04 -1.27
CA GLY A 12 20.08 -11.58 -1.37
C GLY A 12 21.21 -10.84 -0.64
N SER A 13 21.91 -11.51 0.29
CA SER A 13 23.05 -10.93 1.00
C SER A 13 24.30 -10.76 0.11
N GLN A 14 24.33 -11.46 -1.04
CA GLN A 14 25.43 -11.41 -2.01
C GLN A 14 25.15 -10.44 -3.17
N LEU A 15 23.95 -9.86 -3.22
CA LEU A 15 23.59 -8.89 -4.26
C LEU A 15 24.20 -7.53 -3.94
N SER A 16 24.94 -6.98 -4.91
CA SER A 16 25.41 -5.60 -4.83
C SER A 16 24.24 -4.63 -4.67
N ILE A 17 24.47 -3.55 -3.90
CA ILE A 17 23.49 -2.46 -3.70
C ILE A 17 23.00 -1.85 -5.03
N LEU A 18 23.78 -2.01 -6.11
CA LEU A 18 23.44 -1.58 -7.47
C LEU A 18 22.14 -2.21 -7.98
N TRP A 19 21.76 -3.40 -7.50
CA TRP A 19 20.48 -4.03 -7.87
C TRP A 19 19.26 -3.26 -7.34
N GLY A 20 19.43 -2.43 -6.30
CA GLY A 20 18.38 -1.54 -5.80
C GLY A 20 18.18 -0.27 -6.61
N VAL A 21 19.07 0.04 -7.57
CA VAL A 21 19.02 1.29 -8.35
C VAL A 21 17.73 1.40 -9.17
N PRO A 22 17.25 0.37 -9.88
CA PRO A 22 15.99 0.48 -10.63
C PRO A 22 14.78 0.75 -9.72
N PHE A 23 14.77 0.14 -8.52
CA PHE A 23 13.74 0.37 -7.51
C PHE A 23 13.78 1.80 -6.97
N ALA A 24 14.95 2.30 -6.57
CA ALA A 24 15.11 3.69 -6.14
C ALA A 24 14.76 4.68 -7.27
N GLY A 25 15.12 4.35 -8.51
CA GLY A 25 14.85 5.13 -9.70
C GLY A 25 13.34 5.33 -9.95
N ILE A 26 12.54 4.26 -9.86
CA ILE A 26 11.09 4.39 -10.01
C ILE A 26 10.46 5.16 -8.85
N LEU A 27 10.91 4.96 -7.60
CA LEU A 27 10.40 5.72 -6.45
C LEU A 27 10.68 7.22 -6.58
N LEU A 28 11.91 7.59 -6.95
CA LEU A 28 12.26 8.99 -7.21
C LEU A 28 11.48 9.55 -8.39
N SER A 29 11.23 8.75 -9.43
CA SER A 29 10.42 9.18 -10.57
C SER A 29 8.99 9.52 -10.14
N ILE A 30 8.36 8.65 -9.32
CA ILE A 30 7.01 8.88 -8.79
C ILE A 30 6.98 10.09 -7.85
N ALA A 31 8.03 10.32 -7.06
CA ALA A 31 8.08 11.46 -6.14
C ALA A 31 8.31 12.80 -6.85
N ILE A 32 9.17 12.83 -7.88
CA ILE A 32 9.70 14.08 -8.45
C ILE A 32 9.02 14.45 -9.78
N MET A 33 8.80 13.50 -10.69
CA MET A 33 8.31 13.82 -12.03
C MET A 33 6.91 14.43 -12.08
N PRO A 34 5.93 14.06 -11.22
CA PRO A 34 4.64 14.73 -11.19
C PRO A 34 4.74 16.23 -10.86
N LEU A 35 5.76 16.60 -10.06
CA LEU A 35 5.99 17.98 -9.62
C LEU A 35 6.76 18.80 -10.67
N LEU A 36 7.80 18.20 -11.28
CA LEU A 36 8.66 18.91 -12.24
C LEU A 36 8.09 18.91 -13.67
N ALA A 37 7.43 17.82 -14.08
CA ALA A 37 6.97 17.64 -15.46
C ALA A 37 5.60 16.91 -15.50
N PRO A 38 4.53 17.53 -14.98
CA PRO A 38 3.22 16.89 -14.84
C PRO A 38 2.67 16.37 -16.16
N MET A 39 2.71 17.15 -17.25
CA MET A 39 2.17 16.70 -18.55
C MET A 39 2.90 15.48 -19.09
N PHE A 40 4.23 15.43 -18.93
CA PHE A 40 5.03 14.27 -19.33
C PHE A 40 4.68 13.06 -18.48
N TRP A 41 4.64 13.22 -17.16
CA TRP A 41 4.37 12.12 -16.24
C TRP A 41 3.02 11.46 -16.50
N HIS A 42 1.94 12.24 -16.62
CA HIS A 42 0.60 11.70 -16.82
C HIS A 42 0.48 10.93 -18.15
N HIS A 43 1.25 11.30 -19.18
CA HIS A 43 1.23 10.59 -20.47
C HIS A 43 2.22 9.42 -20.56
N HIS A 44 3.36 9.49 -19.85
CA HIS A 44 4.47 8.56 -20.00
C HIS A 44 4.77 7.70 -18.77
N PHE A 45 3.97 7.80 -17.70
CA PHE A 45 4.15 7.00 -16.48
C PHE A 45 4.42 5.52 -16.77
N GLY A 46 3.56 4.89 -17.58
CA GLY A 46 3.71 3.48 -17.93
C GLY A 46 5.02 3.16 -18.66
N LYS A 47 5.52 4.08 -19.50
CA LYS A 47 6.80 3.91 -20.21
C LYS A 47 7.99 4.05 -19.27
N VAL A 48 7.95 5.00 -18.33
CA VAL A 48 8.99 5.20 -17.32
C VAL A 48 9.05 3.99 -16.38
N SER A 49 7.90 3.51 -15.91
CA SER A 49 7.81 2.29 -15.09
C SER A 49 8.33 1.06 -15.84
N ALA A 50 7.97 0.89 -17.12
CA ALA A 50 8.47 -0.21 -17.94
C ALA A 50 9.99 -0.11 -18.16
N ALA A 51 10.52 1.10 -18.37
CA ALA A 51 11.97 1.31 -18.52
C ALA A 51 12.73 0.88 -17.26
N TRP A 52 12.27 1.27 -16.07
CA TRP A 52 12.87 0.84 -14.81
C TRP A 52 12.71 -0.67 -14.55
N ALA A 53 11.54 -1.24 -14.85
CA ALA A 53 11.32 -2.68 -14.74
C ALA A 53 12.27 -3.48 -15.65
N LEU A 54 12.47 -3.05 -16.90
CA LEU A 54 13.41 -3.66 -17.84
C LEU A 54 14.86 -3.44 -17.44
N ALA A 55 15.20 -2.29 -16.85
CA ALA A 55 16.53 -2.02 -16.32
C ALA A 55 16.92 -2.97 -15.19
N PHE A 56 15.94 -3.54 -14.47
CA PHE A 56 16.17 -4.65 -13.53
C PHE A 56 16.15 -6.01 -14.23
N LEU A 57 15.09 -6.30 -14.99
CA LEU A 57 14.84 -7.63 -15.55
C LEU A 57 15.87 -8.07 -16.60
N LEU A 58 16.35 -7.16 -17.46
CA LEU A 58 17.29 -7.53 -18.52
C LEU A 58 18.67 -7.92 -17.97
N PRO A 59 19.32 -7.14 -17.08
CA PRO A 59 20.56 -7.59 -16.43
C PRO A 59 20.35 -8.83 -15.59
N PHE A 60 19.22 -8.94 -14.89
CA PHE A 60 18.92 -10.11 -14.07
C PHE A 60 18.80 -11.38 -14.92
N ALA A 61 18.08 -11.33 -16.04
CA ALA A 61 17.98 -12.44 -16.98
C ALA A 61 19.32 -12.78 -17.65
N ALA A 62 20.20 -11.80 -17.87
CA ALA A 62 21.52 -12.02 -18.44
C ALA A 62 22.48 -12.74 -17.47
N ILE A 63 22.40 -12.42 -16.16
CA ILE A 63 23.30 -12.98 -15.14
C ILE A 63 22.78 -14.30 -14.57
N TYR A 64 21.49 -14.37 -14.24
CA TYR A 64 20.86 -15.51 -13.56
C TYR A 64 20.04 -16.40 -14.51
N GLY A 65 19.90 -16.00 -15.77
CA GLY A 65 19.18 -16.75 -16.80
C GLY A 65 17.71 -16.35 -16.94
N ILE A 66 17.19 -16.53 -18.16
CA ILE A 66 15.79 -16.19 -18.52
C ILE A 66 14.78 -17.01 -17.69
N GLY A 67 15.10 -18.27 -17.38
CA GLY A 67 14.23 -19.14 -16.58
C GLY A 67 14.04 -18.62 -15.14
N ALA A 68 15.13 -18.19 -14.48
CA ALA A 68 15.06 -17.62 -13.14
C ALA A 68 14.36 -16.27 -13.12
N ALA A 69 14.65 -15.39 -14.10
CA ALA A 69 13.96 -14.12 -14.26
C ALA A 69 12.45 -14.29 -14.48
N GLY A 70 12.07 -15.20 -15.37
CA GLY A 70 10.67 -15.52 -15.64
C GLY A 70 9.96 -16.09 -14.41
N ALA A 71 10.60 -17.02 -13.69
CA ALA A 71 10.06 -17.58 -12.46
C ALA A 71 9.87 -16.48 -11.38
N GLY A 72 10.82 -15.57 -11.23
CA GLY A 72 10.71 -14.42 -10.31
C GLY A 72 9.54 -13.50 -10.67
N VAL A 73 9.35 -13.19 -11.96
CA VAL A 73 8.21 -12.38 -12.42
C VAL A 73 6.88 -13.09 -12.16
N VAL A 74 6.79 -14.39 -12.47
CA VAL A 74 5.58 -15.18 -12.24
C VAL A 74 5.28 -15.29 -10.75
N HIS A 75 6.29 -15.50 -9.92
CA HIS A 75 6.14 -15.52 -8.46
C HIS A 75 5.63 -14.17 -7.95
N ALA A 76 6.27 -13.06 -8.29
CA ALA A 76 5.83 -11.72 -7.90
C ALA A 76 4.40 -11.41 -8.37
N LEU A 77 4.01 -11.84 -9.58
CA LEU A 77 2.66 -11.63 -10.09
C LEU A 77 1.63 -12.49 -9.35
N LEU A 78 1.86 -13.80 -9.22
CA LEU A 78 0.87 -14.75 -8.73
C LEU A 78 0.82 -14.84 -7.20
N ALA A 79 1.96 -14.76 -6.54
CA ALA A 79 2.07 -14.93 -5.09
C ALA A 79 1.90 -13.59 -4.34
N GLU A 80 2.29 -12.46 -4.94
CA GLU A 80 2.26 -11.16 -4.27
C GLU A 80 1.20 -10.24 -4.86
N TYR A 81 1.32 -9.90 -6.16
CA TYR A 81 0.51 -8.84 -6.77
C TYR A 81 -0.98 -9.20 -6.88
N ILE A 82 -1.32 -10.38 -7.40
CA ILE A 82 -2.73 -10.79 -7.55
C ILE A 82 -3.41 -10.92 -6.18
N PRO A 83 -2.85 -11.63 -5.18
CA PRO A 83 -3.43 -11.69 -3.85
C PRO A 83 -3.60 -10.31 -3.21
N PHE A 84 -2.61 -9.43 -3.37
CA PHE A 84 -2.69 -8.06 -2.87
C PHE A 84 -3.84 -7.27 -3.50
N ILE A 85 -3.99 -7.30 -4.83
CA ILE A 85 -5.10 -6.62 -5.52
C ILE A 85 -6.46 -7.19 -5.14
N ILE A 86 -6.57 -8.51 -5.01
CA ILE A 86 -7.81 -9.17 -4.55
C ILE A 86 -8.15 -8.70 -3.12
N LEU A 87 -7.17 -8.67 -2.22
CA LEU A 87 -7.34 -8.21 -0.85
C LEU A 87 -7.80 -6.75 -0.79
N LEU A 88 -7.15 -5.85 -1.54
CA LEU A 88 -7.58 -4.45 -1.62
C LEU A 88 -9.00 -4.32 -2.20
N THR A 89 -9.33 -5.10 -3.22
CA THR A 89 -10.66 -5.08 -3.85
C THR A 89 -11.74 -5.57 -2.89
N ALA A 90 -11.47 -6.65 -2.16
CA ALA A 90 -12.37 -7.17 -1.14
C ALA A 90 -12.56 -6.16 -0.01
N LEU A 91 -11.48 -5.55 0.48
CA LEU A 91 -11.52 -4.53 1.53
C LEU A 91 -12.32 -3.30 1.08
N PHE A 92 -12.08 -2.81 -0.14
CA PHE A 92 -12.82 -1.69 -0.71
C PHE A 92 -14.32 -2.01 -0.85
N THR A 93 -14.66 -3.21 -1.35
CA THR A 93 -16.05 -3.62 -1.56
C THR A 93 -16.80 -3.76 -0.24
N VAL A 94 -16.18 -4.42 0.76
CA VAL A 94 -16.77 -4.62 2.08
C VAL A 94 -16.87 -3.30 2.84
N SER A 95 -15.77 -2.55 3.00
CA SER A 95 -15.77 -1.29 3.75
C SER A 95 -16.62 -0.21 3.06
N GLY A 96 -16.62 -0.16 1.73
CA GLY A 96 -17.42 0.79 0.96
C GLY A 96 -18.92 0.52 1.04
N GLY A 97 -19.32 -0.75 1.23
CA GLY A 97 -20.71 -1.16 1.42
C GLY A 97 -21.25 -0.93 2.84
N ILE A 98 -20.40 -0.75 3.84
CA ILE A 98 -20.82 -0.51 5.22
C ILE A 98 -21.23 0.95 5.39
N TYR A 99 -22.54 1.18 5.49
CA TYR A 99 -23.10 2.50 5.76
C TYR A 99 -23.55 2.63 7.22
N ILE A 100 -22.75 3.34 8.02
CA ILE A 100 -23.09 3.63 9.41
C ILE A 100 -24.03 4.85 9.46
N ARG A 101 -25.30 4.60 9.79
CA ARG A 101 -26.33 5.64 9.96
C ARG A 101 -26.56 5.91 11.44
N GLY A 102 -26.49 7.18 11.86
CA GLY A 102 -26.79 7.59 13.23
C GLY A 102 -26.75 9.11 13.39
N ASN A 103 -27.51 9.64 14.35
CA ASN A 103 -27.45 11.07 14.72
C ASN A 103 -26.32 11.29 15.74
N LEU A 104 -25.09 11.13 15.26
CA LEU A 104 -23.88 11.28 16.05
C LEU A 104 -23.62 12.78 16.29
N ARG A 105 -23.66 13.23 17.56
CA ARG A 105 -23.24 14.58 17.92
C ARG A 105 -21.72 14.59 18.09
N GLY A 106 -21.02 15.42 17.31
CA GLY A 106 -19.56 15.59 17.35
C GLY A 106 -19.03 16.24 18.64
N SER A 107 -19.26 15.59 19.78
CA SER A 107 -18.62 15.94 21.05
C SER A 107 -17.14 15.51 21.04
N PRO A 108 -16.27 16.16 21.82
CA PRO A 108 -14.87 15.75 21.94
C PRO A 108 -14.72 14.27 22.31
N GLY A 109 -15.52 13.79 23.28
CA GLY A 109 -15.49 12.39 23.71
C GLY A 109 -15.86 11.40 22.61
N LEU A 110 -16.88 11.71 21.79
CA LEU A 110 -17.25 10.85 20.67
C LEU A 110 -16.13 10.80 19.63
N ASN A 111 -15.54 11.95 19.27
CA ASN A 111 -14.46 12.00 18.29
C ASN A 111 -13.24 11.21 18.78
N THR A 112 -12.84 11.36 20.04
CA THR A 112 -11.76 10.57 20.63
C THR A 112 -12.10 9.07 20.61
N GLY A 113 -13.34 8.70 20.89
CA GLY A 113 -13.81 7.32 20.78
C GLY A 113 -13.72 6.76 19.35
N ILE A 114 -14.16 7.53 18.35
CA ILE A 114 -14.06 7.13 16.93
C ILE A 114 -12.59 6.97 16.52
N LEU A 115 -11.71 7.88 16.95
CA LEU A 115 -10.27 7.80 16.69
C LEU A 115 -9.66 6.55 17.32
N ALA A 116 -9.96 6.27 18.59
CA ALA A 116 -9.45 5.10 19.29
C ALA A 116 -9.92 3.79 18.63
N ILE A 117 -11.21 3.70 18.29
CA ILE A 117 -11.76 2.55 17.56
C ILE A 117 -11.06 2.43 16.20
N GLY A 118 -10.90 3.54 15.47
CA GLY A 118 -10.21 3.53 14.18
C GLY A 118 -8.78 3.05 14.26
N THR A 119 -8.02 3.48 15.26
CA THR A 119 -6.65 3.01 15.48
C THR A 119 -6.61 1.51 15.73
N VAL A 120 -7.51 0.97 16.56
CA VAL A 120 -7.59 -0.48 16.81
C VAL A 120 -8.01 -1.25 15.56
N LEU A 121 -9.00 -0.76 14.82
CA LEU A 121 -9.45 -1.40 13.58
C LEU A 121 -8.35 -1.38 12.52
N ALA A 122 -7.58 -0.29 12.41
CA ALA A 122 -6.46 -0.19 11.48
C ALA A 122 -5.42 -1.29 11.71
N SER A 123 -5.19 -1.68 12.97
CA SER A 123 -4.29 -2.79 13.31
C SER A 123 -4.87 -4.16 12.90
N LEU A 124 -6.19 -4.31 12.83
CA LEU A 124 -6.82 -5.60 12.52
C LEU A 124 -7.06 -5.79 11.01
N MET A 125 -7.51 -4.76 10.31
CA MET A 125 -7.96 -4.84 8.91
C MET A 125 -7.16 -3.96 7.94
N GLY A 126 -6.11 -3.29 8.40
CA GLY A 126 -5.36 -2.34 7.60
C GLY A 126 -5.77 -0.88 7.83
N THR A 127 -4.80 0.02 7.80
CA THR A 127 -5.00 1.49 7.82
C THR A 127 -5.96 1.95 6.72
N THR A 128 -5.85 1.36 5.52
CA THR A 128 -6.72 1.67 4.37
C THR A 128 -8.18 1.30 4.64
N GLY A 129 -8.43 0.09 5.14
CA GLY A 129 -9.78 -0.41 5.39
C GLY A 129 -10.50 0.36 6.49
N ALA A 130 -9.81 0.57 7.62
CA ALA A 130 -10.33 1.34 8.74
C ALA A 130 -10.62 2.80 8.34
N SER A 131 -9.73 3.40 7.54
CA SER A 131 -9.91 4.76 7.03
C SER A 131 -11.14 4.88 6.14
N MET A 132 -11.32 3.96 5.19
CA MET A 132 -12.48 3.95 4.28
C MET A 132 -13.80 3.79 5.04
N LEU A 133 -13.81 2.96 6.09
CA LEU A 133 -14.99 2.70 6.92
C LEU A 133 -15.39 3.92 7.77
N LEU A 134 -14.43 4.57 8.42
CA LEU A 134 -14.71 5.53 9.49
C LEU A 134 -14.66 7.01 9.06
N ILE A 135 -14.02 7.34 7.94
CA ILE A 135 -13.91 8.74 7.53
C ILE A 135 -15.29 9.38 7.28
N ARG A 136 -16.22 8.66 6.64
CA ARG A 136 -17.57 9.17 6.36
C ARG A 136 -18.38 9.40 7.64
N PRO A 137 -18.44 8.45 8.60
CA PRO A 137 -19.04 8.69 9.91
C PRO A 137 -18.42 9.87 10.67
N LEU A 138 -17.09 10.00 10.64
CA LEU A 138 -16.38 11.07 11.35
C LEU A 138 -16.72 12.45 10.82
N ILE A 139 -16.73 12.61 9.49
CA ILE A 139 -17.15 13.86 8.82
C ILE A 139 -18.58 14.18 9.23
N ARG A 140 -19.49 13.22 9.05
CA ARG A 140 -20.92 13.41 9.36
C ARG A 140 -21.20 13.78 10.81
N ALA A 141 -20.50 13.17 11.76
CA ALA A 141 -20.64 13.50 13.18
C ALA A 141 -20.27 14.96 13.48
N ASN A 142 -19.42 15.57 12.65
CA ASN A 142 -18.89 16.92 12.84
C ASN A 142 -19.44 17.96 11.86
N ASP A 143 -20.36 17.61 10.95
CA ASP A 143 -20.94 18.53 9.93
C ASP A 143 -21.53 19.82 10.53
N ASN A 144 -22.00 19.78 11.79
CA ASN A 144 -22.57 20.94 12.48
C ASN A 144 -21.52 21.85 13.17
N ARG A 145 -20.21 21.61 13.01
CA ARG A 145 -19.13 22.40 13.65
C ARG A 145 -18.39 23.27 12.63
N LYS A 146 -18.05 24.50 13.03
CA LYS A 146 -17.22 25.42 12.22
C LYS A 146 -15.76 24.97 12.09
N HIS A 147 -15.20 24.32 13.10
CA HIS A 147 -13.80 23.90 13.13
C HIS A 147 -13.69 22.37 13.26
N VAL A 148 -13.43 21.71 12.13
CA VAL A 148 -13.37 20.23 12.04
C VAL A 148 -12.02 19.69 11.57
N VAL A 149 -11.14 20.58 11.06
CA VAL A 149 -9.85 20.21 10.46
C VAL A 149 -8.98 19.39 11.42
N HIS A 150 -8.90 19.79 12.69
CA HIS A 150 -8.10 19.07 13.69
C HIS A 150 -8.52 17.60 13.83
N VAL A 151 -9.83 17.31 13.77
CA VAL A 151 -10.35 15.95 13.90
C VAL A 151 -9.89 15.08 12.73
N VAL A 152 -9.91 15.62 11.51
CA VAL A 152 -9.44 14.93 10.30
C VAL A 152 -7.92 14.74 10.33
N VAL A 153 -7.16 15.74 10.78
CA VAL A 153 -5.69 15.64 10.93
C VAL A 153 -5.33 14.55 11.95
N PHE A 154 -5.98 14.51 13.11
CA PHE A 154 -5.78 13.45 14.08
C PHE A 154 -6.19 12.07 13.55
N PHE A 155 -7.26 11.99 12.76
CA PHE A 155 -7.65 10.75 12.08
C PHE A 155 -6.57 10.26 11.13
N ILE A 156 -6.01 11.15 10.31
CA ILE A 156 -4.92 10.82 9.38
C ILE A 156 -3.70 10.30 10.16
N PHE A 157 -3.27 10.98 11.22
CA PHE A 157 -2.12 10.53 12.00
C PHE A 157 -2.38 9.21 12.73
N LEU A 158 -3.47 9.12 13.48
CA LEU A 158 -3.72 7.98 14.38
C LEU A 158 -4.27 6.74 13.67
N VAL A 159 -5.15 6.91 12.69
CA VAL A 159 -5.84 5.80 12.03
C VAL A 159 -5.15 5.46 10.72
N SER A 160 -4.84 6.46 9.89
CA SER A 160 -4.34 6.21 8.53
C SER A 160 -2.83 6.00 8.45
N ASN A 161 -2.03 6.49 9.41
CA ASN A 161 -0.57 6.33 9.39
C ASN A 161 -0.05 5.42 10.50
N VAL A 162 -0.42 5.69 11.77
CA VAL A 162 0.12 4.95 12.92
C VAL A 162 -0.72 3.71 13.26
N GLY A 163 -2.00 3.67 12.90
CA GLY A 163 -2.92 2.63 13.35
C GLY A 163 -2.52 1.20 12.95
N GLY A 164 -1.80 1.03 11.84
CA GLY A 164 -1.28 -0.28 11.40
C GLY A 164 -0.15 -0.82 12.27
N SER A 165 0.49 0.01 13.10
CA SER A 165 1.71 -0.36 13.82
C SER A 165 1.49 -1.08 15.16
N LEU A 166 0.24 -1.23 15.62
CA LEU A 166 -0.03 -1.87 16.93
C LEU A 166 -0.02 -3.41 16.84
N THR A 167 -0.15 -3.98 15.64
CA THR A 167 -0.11 -5.43 15.41
C THR A 167 0.58 -5.74 14.08
N PRO A 168 1.21 -6.92 13.93
CA PRO A 168 1.84 -7.34 12.65
C PRO A 168 0.83 -7.53 11.50
N LEU A 169 -0.47 -7.56 11.80
CA LEU A 169 -1.55 -7.81 10.85
C LEU A 169 -2.01 -6.53 10.11
N GLY A 170 -1.68 -5.36 10.63
CA GLY A 170 -2.30 -4.08 10.27
C GLY A 170 -1.70 -3.35 9.08
N ASP A 171 -0.58 -3.80 8.53
CA ASP A 171 0.01 -3.21 7.34
C ASP A 171 0.46 -4.30 6.36
N PRO A 172 0.00 -4.27 5.08
CA PRO A 172 0.45 -5.19 4.04
C PRO A 172 1.98 -5.39 3.95
N PRO A 173 2.86 -4.38 4.16
CA PRO A 173 4.31 -4.60 4.12
C PRO A 173 4.89 -5.43 5.28
N LEU A 174 4.12 -5.81 6.31
CA LEU A 174 4.57 -6.68 7.41
C LEU A 174 4.23 -8.16 7.23
N PHE A 175 3.49 -8.51 6.16
CA PHE A 175 3.15 -9.89 5.82
C PHE A 175 4.16 -10.57 4.87
N LEU A 176 5.19 -9.84 4.45
CA LEU A 176 6.35 -10.34 3.69
C LEU A 176 7.59 -10.34 4.59
#